data_AF-A0A822C7H6-F1
#
_entry.id   AF-A0A822C7H6-F1
#
_cell.length_a   1.000
_cell.length_b   1.000
_cell.length_c   1.000
_cell.angle_alpha   90.00
_cell.angle_beta   90.00
_cell.angle_gamma   90.00
#
_symmetry.space_group_name_H-M   'P 1'
#
loop_
_entity.id
_entity.type
_entity.pdbx_description
1 polymer ?
#
loop_
_entity_poly.entity_id
_entity_poly.type
_entity_poly.pdbx_seq_one_letter_code
_entity_poly.pdbx_strand_id
1 'polypeptide(L)'
;MNVLHNQSNINPACLPTPNPSSPNFAARFRADVVQLVETDNKHKHSDTCYKYCDPKQGDKKICRLLMPRKLVPVSTIDPDTGHISMRRSDPWINNFNEYIISACRSNMDIKFIWSGSDAKALVYYITDYVTKMSLSFHDTFALVQKSITSFQNSLQQTSKESAIEKSRKLVLRCYNTLASQQELSGVQVASYLMNWDDHYTTHKFQGLFLIQTERFLQAELNEIRTKQ
;
A
#
# COMPACT_ATOMS: atom_id res chain seq x y z
N MET A 1 10.86 -42.97 1.63
CA MET A 1 11.90 -42.02 2.09
C MET A 1 11.19 -40.84 2.73
N ASN A 2 11.10 -40.86 4.07
CA ASN A 2 10.53 -39.78 4.86
C ASN A 2 11.48 -38.58 4.84
N VAL A 3 11.15 -37.55 4.06
CA VAL A 3 11.79 -36.24 4.18
C VAL A 3 11.13 -35.50 5.34
N LEU A 4 11.36 -36.00 6.56
CA LEU A 4 11.16 -35.25 7.80
C LEU A 4 12.51 -34.60 8.14
N HIS A 5 12.94 -33.67 7.30
CA HIS A 5 14.04 -32.78 7.65
C HIS A 5 13.46 -31.57 8.40
N ASN A 6 13.60 -31.60 9.73
CA ASN A 6 14.02 -30.46 10.54
C ASN A 6 13.37 -29.08 10.20
N GLN A 7 12.06 -28.93 10.43
CA GLN A 7 11.41 -27.60 10.40
C GLN A 7 11.57 -26.89 11.75
N SER A 8 12.79 -26.48 12.08
CA SER A 8 13.03 -25.52 13.14
C SER A 8 12.85 -24.09 12.60
N ASN A 9 11.88 -23.35 13.16
CA ASN A 9 11.65 -21.89 13.02
C ASN A 9 11.22 -21.33 11.65
N ILE A 10 10.34 -21.99 10.89
CA ILE A 10 9.63 -21.29 9.79
C ILE A 10 8.52 -20.43 10.40
N ASN A 11 8.47 -19.14 10.07
CA ASN A 11 7.40 -18.24 10.54
C ASN A 11 6.04 -18.83 10.11
N PRO A 12 5.06 -18.97 11.04
CA PRO A 12 3.69 -19.33 10.72
C PRO A 12 3.13 -18.61 9.50
N ALA A 13 3.42 -17.32 9.32
CA ALA A 13 2.99 -16.52 8.18
C ALA A 13 3.34 -17.14 6.82
N CYS A 14 4.45 -17.90 6.74
CA CYS A 14 4.95 -18.53 5.52
C CYS A 14 4.40 -19.94 5.28
N LEU A 15 3.60 -20.50 6.21
CA LEU A 15 3.01 -21.83 6.08
C LEU A 15 1.68 -21.77 5.31
N PRO A 16 1.26 -22.85 4.64
CA PRO A 16 -0.06 -22.89 4.02
C PRO A 16 -1.17 -22.97 5.07
N THR A 17 -2.33 -22.39 4.74
CA THR A 17 -3.55 -22.52 5.54
C THR A 17 -3.95 -24.00 5.68
N PRO A 18 -4.44 -24.45 6.87
CA PRO A 18 -4.91 -25.82 7.06
C PRO A 18 -5.98 -26.23 6.05
N ASN A 19 -5.87 -27.45 5.50
CA ASN A 19 -6.83 -27.97 4.51
C ASN A 19 -8.24 -28.13 5.13
N PRO A 20 -9.27 -27.43 4.62
CA PRO A 20 -10.65 -27.53 5.11
C PRO A 20 -11.25 -28.94 5.05
N SER A 21 -10.82 -29.77 4.11
CA SER A 21 -11.31 -31.14 3.92
C SER A 21 -10.67 -32.16 4.87
N SER A 22 -9.74 -31.74 5.72
CA SER A 22 -9.08 -32.63 6.69
C SER A 22 -10.05 -33.00 7.84
N PRO A 23 -10.09 -34.26 8.29
CA PRO A 23 -10.96 -34.68 9.40
C PRO A 23 -10.67 -33.91 10.71
N ASN A 24 -9.46 -33.38 10.88
CA ASN A 24 -9.04 -32.60 12.06
C ASN A 24 -8.96 -31.08 11.76
N PHE A 25 -9.66 -30.58 10.74
CA PHE A 25 -9.57 -29.19 10.30
C PHE A 25 -9.83 -28.20 11.44
N ALA A 26 -10.92 -28.35 12.20
CA ALA A 26 -11.29 -27.40 13.25
C ALA A 26 -10.21 -27.21 14.33
N ALA A 27 -9.58 -28.31 14.77
CA ALA A 27 -8.50 -28.27 15.76
C ALA A 27 -7.24 -27.64 15.16
N ARG A 28 -6.88 -28.01 13.93
CA ARG A 28 -5.69 -27.47 13.24
C ARG A 28 -5.84 -26.00 12.90
N PHE A 29 -7.02 -25.58 12.44
CA PHE A 29 -7.35 -24.19 12.16
C PHE A 29 -7.22 -23.33 13.41
N ARG A 30 -7.78 -23.79 14.53
CA ARG A 30 -7.65 -23.06 15.81
C ARG A 30 -6.20 -22.93 16.26
N ALA A 31 -5.42 -24.00 16.16
CA ALA A 31 -4.00 -23.98 16.51
C ALA A 31 -3.20 -23.03 15.60
N ASP A 32 -3.46 -23.05 14.30
CA ASP A 32 -2.82 -22.15 13.31
C ASP A 32 -3.15 -20.68 13.61
N VAL A 33 -4.42 -20.36 13.88
CA VAL A 33 -4.85 -18.99 14.25
C VAL A 33 -4.15 -18.52 15.52
N VAL A 34 -4.07 -19.35 16.57
CA VAL A 34 -3.35 -19.00 17.80
C VAL A 34 -1.89 -18.68 17.50
N GLN A 35 -1.23 -19.53 16.70
CA GLN A 35 0.18 -19.36 16.34
C GLN A 35 0.42 -18.06 15.55
N LEU A 36 -0.45 -17.75 14.58
CA LEU A 36 -0.41 -16.51 13.80
C LEU A 36 -0.63 -15.27 14.68
N VAL A 37 -1.62 -15.32 15.58
CA VAL A 37 -1.94 -14.19 16.46
C VAL A 37 -0.78 -13.89 17.40
N GLU A 38 -0.20 -14.91 18.01
CA GLU A 38 0.93 -14.75 18.94
C GLU A 38 2.20 -14.27 18.25
N THR A 39 2.44 -14.69 17.01
CA THR A 39 3.65 -14.38 16.28
C THR A 39 3.57 -13.03 15.57
N ASP A 40 2.49 -12.80 14.80
CA ASP A 40 2.39 -11.71 13.84
C ASP A 40 1.40 -10.60 14.26
N ASN A 41 0.41 -10.93 15.09
CA ASN A 41 -0.63 -9.97 15.49
C ASN A 41 -0.44 -9.37 16.89
N LYS A 42 0.54 -9.86 17.65
CA LYS A 42 0.93 -9.30 18.94
C LYS A 42 1.91 -8.16 18.75
N HIS A 43 1.58 -7.00 19.32
CA HIS A 43 2.42 -5.82 19.22
C HIS A 43 3.74 -6.01 19.98
N LYS A 44 4.84 -5.69 19.30
CA LYS A 44 6.18 -5.56 19.86
C LYS A 44 6.67 -4.16 19.54
N HIS A 45 7.16 -3.45 20.55
CA HIS A 45 7.67 -2.10 20.34
C HIS A 45 8.87 -2.12 19.39
N SER A 46 8.91 -1.13 18.52
CA SER A 46 9.97 -0.84 17.55
C SER A 46 10.17 0.67 17.50
N ASP A 47 11.23 1.14 16.84
CA ASP A 47 11.52 2.58 16.73
C ASP A 47 10.35 3.37 16.10
N THR A 48 9.59 2.74 15.22
CA THR A 48 8.39 3.31 14.60
C THR A 48 7.28 3.66 15.60
N CYS A 49 7.26 3.01 16.77
CA CYS A 49 6.29 3.29 17.83
C CYS A 49 6.50 4.68 18.44
N TYR A 50 7.72 5.20 18.36
CA TYR A 50 8.12 6.46 18.99
C TYR A 50 8.48 7.53 17.96
N LYS A 51 8.17 7.30 16.68
CA LYS A 51 8.48 8.21 15.56
C LYS A 51 7.99 9.64 15.77
N TYR A 52 6.87 9.82 16.47
CA TYR A 52 6.26 11.12 16.74
C TYR A 52 6.30 11.53 18.21
N CYS A 53 7.09 10.84 19.04
CA CYS A 53 7.29 11.27 20.41
C CYS A 53 8.07 12.59 20.41
N ASP A 54 7.51 13.62 21.04
CA ASP A 54 8.20 14.89 21.23
C ASP A 54 9.39 14.67 22.17
N PRO A 55 10.62 14.98 21.75
CA PRO A 55 11.80 14.91 22.62
C PRO A 55 11.64 15.73 23.91
N LYS A 56 10.76 16.74 23.91
CA LYS A 56 10.49 17.63 25.05
C LYS A 56 9.47 17.08 26.05
N GLN A 57 8.75 15.99 25.73
CA GLN A 57 7.76 15.37 26.62
C GLN A 57 8.37 14.53 27.77
N GLY A 58 9.71 14.48 27.88
CA GLY A 58 10.41 13.71 28.92
C GLY A 58 10.29 12.19 28.71
N ASP A 59 10.39 11.41 29.80
CA ASP A 59 10.41 9.93 29.77
C ASP A 59 9.07 9.27 29.39
N LYS A 60 8.00 10.04 29.18
CA LYS A 60 6.68 9.51 28.81
C LYS A 60 6.60 9.23 27.31
N LYS A 61 7.29 8.17 26.87
CA LYS A 61 7.15 7.65 25.49
C LYS A 61 5.79 6.98 25.32
N ILE A 62 4.86 7.67 24.69
CA ILE A 62 3.55 7.09 24.31
C ILE A 62 3.72 6.36 22.99
N CYS A 63 3.37 5.06 22.96
CA CYS A 63 3.36 4.30 21.71
C CYS A 63 2.34 4.92 20.75
N ARG A 64 2.78 5.26 19.53
CA ARG A 64 1.94 5.77 18.44
C ARG A 64 0.74 4.86 18.15
N LEU A 65 0.89 3.55 18.34
CA LEU A 65 -0.18 2.56 18.12
C LEU A 65 -1.12 2.41 19.34
N LEU A 66 -0.93 3.25 20.36
CA LEU A 66 -1.73 3.33 21.59
C LEU A 66 -1.72 2.02 22.38
N MET A 67 -0.54 1.39 22.46
CA MET A 67 -0.30 0.18 23.25
C MET A 67 0.32 0.56 24.61
N PRO A 68 -0.03 -0.13 25.71
CA PRO A 68 -1.07 -1.17 25.81
C PRO A 68 -2.50 -0.60 25.72
N ARG A 69 -3.41 -1.33 25.07
CA ARG A 69 -4.82 -0.94 24.99
C ARG A 69 -5.58 -1.31 26.25
N LYS A 70 -6.63 -0.55 26.58
CA LYS A 70 -7.54 -0.86 27.71
C LYS A 70 -8.22 -2.22 27.49
N LEU A 71 -8.23 -3.08 28.52
CA LEU A 71 -8.98 -4.33 28.52
C LEU A 71 -10.49 -4.04 28.58
N VAL A 72 -11.26 -4.87 27.89
CA VAL A 72 -12.73 -4.74 27.80
C VAL A 72 -13.33 -6.12 28.03
N PRO A 73 -14.09 -6.35 29.11
CA PRO A 73 -14.55 -7.70 29.44
C PRO A 73 -15.65 -8.22 28.50
N VAL A 74 -16.48 -7.34 27.95
CA VAL A 74 -17.64 -7.69 27.11
C VAL A 74 -17.79 -6.67 25.99
N SER A 75 -18.18 -7.12 24.80
CA SER A 75 -18.49 -6.22 23.69
C SER A 75 -19.76 -5.42 23.99
N THR A 76 -19.70 -4.10 23.85
CA THR A 76 -20.80 -3.19 24.19
C THR A 76 -20.95 -2.11 23.12
N ILE A 77 -22.16 -1.58 23.00
CA ILE A 77 -22.46 -0.41 22.19
C ILE A 77 -22.94 0.67 23.14
N ASP A 78 -22.30 1.83 23.09
CA ASP A 78 -22.75 3.00 23.83
C ASP A 78 -24.07 3.51 23.21
N PRO A 79 -25.18 3.59 23.97
CA PRO A 79 -26.47 3.98 23.44
C PRO A 79 -26.53 5.45 23.00
N ASP A 80 -25.73 6.33 23.60
CA ASP A 80 -25.78 7.77 23.33
C ASP A 80 -24.87 8.13 22.15
N THR A 81 -23.70 7.51 22.08
CA THR A 81 -22.69 7.83 21.05
C THR A 81 -22.67 6.84 19.88
N GLY A 82 -23.28 5.66 20.04
CA GLY A 82 -23.18 4.55 19.09
C GLY A 82 -21.79 3.90 19.05
N HIS A 83 -20.88 4.26 19.95
CA HIS A 83 -19.51 3.75 19.94
C HIS A 83 -19.47 2.26 20.29
N ILE A 84 -18.86 1.46 19.41
CA ILE A 84 -18.72 0.00 19.58
C ILE A 84 -17.39 -0.32 20.27
N SER A 85 -17.47 -0.84 21.50
CA SER A 85 -16.33 -1.37 22.23
C SER A 85 -16.30 -2.88 22.13
N MET A 86 -15.29 -3.46 21.49
CA MET A 86 -15.13 -4.92 21.43
C MET A 86 -14.47 -5.47 22.69
N ARG A 87 -14.90 -6.67 23.11
CA ARG A 87 -14.20 -7.45 24.15
C ARG A 87 -12.72 -7.59 23.77
N ARG A 88 -11.84 -7.28 24.73
CA ARG A 88 -10.39 -7.38 24.63
C ARG A 88 -9.85 -8.06 25.88
N SER A 89 -9.26 -9.24 25.70
CA SER A 89 -8.64 -10.04 26.75
C SER A 89 -7.13 -9.84 26.88
N ASP A 90 -6.46 -9.39 25.82
CA ASP A 90 -5.03 -9.08 25.81
C ASP A 90 -4.82 -7.63 25.33
N PRO A 91 -4.06 -6.79 26.05
CA PRO A 91 -3.90 -5.38 25.72
C PRO A 91 -2.91 -5.13 24.56
N TRP A 92 -2.14 -6.14 24.14
CA TRP A 92 -1.11 -6.06 23.11
C TRP A 92 -1.53 -6.67 21.77
N ILE A 93 -2.68 -7.36 21.72
CA ILE A 93 -3.20 -7.98 20.51
C ILE A 93 -4.17 -7.01 19.83
N ASN A 94 -3.98 -6.78 18.53
CA ASN A 94 -4.92 -6.02 17.72
C ASN A 94 -6.24 -6.80 17.53
N ASN A 95 -7.32 -6.10 17.25
CA ASN A 95 -8.57 -6.77 16.88
C ASN A 95 -8.37 -7.51 15.55
N PHE A 96 -8.76 -8.78 15.48
CA PHE A 96 -8.59 -9.60 14.29
C PHE A 96 -9.84 -10.45 14.01
N ASN A 97 -9.92 -10.97 12.79
CA ASN A 97 -10.90 -11.97 12.41
C ASN A 97 -10.15 -13.27 12.08
N GLU A 98 -10.60 -14.40 12.62
CA GLU A 98 -9.91 -15.69 12.50
C GLU A 98 -9.78 -16.18 11.04
N TYR A 99 -10.75 -15.88 10.18
CA TYR A 99 -10.72 -16.27 8.78
C TYR A 99 -9.79 -15.36 7.98
N ILE A 100 -9.86 -14.05 8.21
CA ILE A 100 -9.01 -13.08 7.50
C ILE A 100 -7.54 -13.29 7.89
N ILE A 101 -7.22 -13.46 9.17
CA ILE A 101 -5.82 -13.70 9.57
C ILE A 101 -5.30 -15.03 9.02
N SER A 102 -6.15 -16.06 8.92
CA SER A 102 -5.75 -17.35 8.34
C SER A 102 -5.54 -17.29 6.82
N ALA A 103 -6.28 -16.42 6.12
CA ALA A 103 -6.15 -16.20 4.68
C ALA A 103 -4.97 -15.28 4.33
N CYS A 104 -4.84 -14.14 5.03
CA CYS A 104 -3.79 -13.15 4.77
C CYS A 104 -2.47 -13.49 5.44
N ARG A 105 -2.50 -14.26 6.54
CA ARG A 105 -1.34 -14.68 7.34
C ARG A 105 -0.44 -13.52 7.75
N SER A 106 -1.03 -12.35 8.01
CA SER A 106 -0.34 -11.10 8.32
C SER A 106 -1.02 -10.38 9.49
N ASN A 107 -0.31 -9.41 10.08
CA ASN A 107 -0.89 -8.51 11.08
C ASN A 107 -2.17 -7.85 10.54
N MET A 108 -3.17 -7.71 11.41
CA MET A 108 -4.41 -7.00 11.10
C MET A 108 -4.93 -6.21 12.31
N ASP A 109 -5.62 -5.10 12.06
CA ASP A 109 -6.29 -4.30 13.11
C ASP A 109 -7.67 -3.87 12.62
N ILE A 110 -8.70 -4.65 12.97
CA ILE A 110 -10.09 -4.35 12.61
C ILE A 110 -10.66 -3.29 13.55
N LYS A 111 -11.13 -2.19 12.98
CA LYS A 111 -11.79 -1.10 13.72
C LYS A 111 -13.19 -0.86 13.18
N PHE A 112 -14.13 -0.61 14.08
CA PHE A 112 -15.45 -0.11 13.73
C PHE A 112 -15.37 1.40 13.58
N ILE A 113 -15.92 1.90 12.48
CA ILE A 113 -15.95 3.32 12.15
C ILE A 113 -17.41 3.74 12.18
N TRP A 114 -17.84 4.28 13.32
CA TRP A 114 -19.26 4.58 13.58
C TRP A 114 -19.51 6.04 13.94
N SER A 115 -18.50 6.74 14.46
CA SER A 115 -18.60 8.17 14.76
C SER A 115 -18.17 9.03 13.56
N GLY A 116 -18.72 10.26 13.48
CA GLY A 116 -18.29 11.23 12.46
C GLY A 116 -16.80 11.61 12.58
N SER A 117 -16.25 11.62 13.79
CA SER A 117 -14.81 11.82 14.01
C SER A 117 -13.97 10.68 13.47
N ASP A 118 -14.37 9.42 13.68
CA ASP A 118 -13.65 8.25 13.16
C ASP A 118 -13.73 8.21 11.63
N ALA A 119 -14.90 8.52 11.06
CA ALA A 119 -15.08 8.60 9.62
C ALA A 119 -14.19 9.69 8.99
N LYS A 120 -14.11 10.87 9.61
CA LYS A 120 -13.22 11.95 9.16
C LYS A 120 -11.75 11.51 9.22
N ALA A 121 -11.32 10.89 10.32
CA ALA A 121 -9.95 10.39 10.46
C ALA A 121 -9.63 9.30 9.41
N LEU A 122 -10.58 8.41 9.14
CA LEU A 122 -10.47 7.39 8.10
C LEU A 122 -10.30 8.00 6.72
N VAL A 123 -11.09 9.04 6.38
CA VAL A 123 -10.95 9.74 5.08
C VAL A 123 -9.54 10.29 4.92
N TYR A 124 -9.01 11.01 5.91
CA TYR A 124 -7.63 11.51 5.86
C TYR A 124 -6.62 10.38 5.70
N TYR A 125 -6.81 9.27 6.43
CA TYR A 125 -5.95 8.10 6.33
C TYR A 125 -5.97 7.50 4.92
N ILE A 126 -7.16 7.23 4.35
CA ILE A 126 -7.28 6.68 3.00
C ILE A 126 -6.67 7.64 1.98
N THR A 127 -6.97 8.94 2.08
CA THR A 127 -6.40 9.95 1.17
C THR A 127 -4.88 9.99 1.24
N ASP A 128 -4.29 9.99 2.44
CA ASP A 128 -2.82 9.98 2.60
C ASP A 128 -2.20 8.77 1.90
N TYR A 129 -2.80 7.58 2.01
CA TYR A 129 -2.30 6.38 1.33
C TYR A 129 -2.53 6.38 -0.18
N VAL A 130 -3.69 6.84 -0.65
CA VAL A 130 -4.00 6.93 -2.09
C VAL A 130 -3.12 7.97 -2.79
N THR A 131 -2.84 9.09 -2.11
CA THR A 131 -1.99 10.17 -2.63
C THR A 131 -0.51 9.97 -2.35
N LYS A 132 -0.14 8.90 -1.64
CA LYS A 132 1.25 8.60 -1.32
C LYS A 132 2.03 8.37 -2.61
N MET A 133 2.96 9.29 -2.90
CA MET A 133 3.82 9.15 -4.07
C MET A 133 4.58 7.82 -4.01
N SER A 134 4.63 7.12 -5.15
CA SER A 134 5.38 5.86 -5.27
C SER A 134 6.89 6.04 -5.09
N LEU A 135 7.39 7.26 -5.29
CA LEU A 135 8.79 7.60 -5.13
C LEU A 135 8.93 8.81 -4.20
N SER A 136 9.82 8.74 -3.21
CA SER A 136 10.07 9.88 -2.33
C SER A 136 10.71 11.03 -3.12
N PHE A 137 10.55 12.26 -2.62
CA PHE A 137 11.19 13.42 -3.26
C PHE A 137 12.72 13.29 -3.31
N HIS A 138 13.34 12.77 -2.25
CA HIS A 138 14.79 12.59 -2.18
C HIS A 138 15.29 11.57 -3.22
N ASP A 139 14.55 10.47 -3.41
CA ASP A 139 14.90 9.47 -4.42
C ASP A 139 14.70 10.03 -5.83
N THR A 140 13.59 10.74 -6.06
CA THR A 140 13.32 11.44 -7.33
C THR A 140 14.47 12.40 -7.68
N PHE A 141 14.90 13.20 -6.71
CA PHE A 141 16.00 14.14 -6.88
C PHE A 141 17.32 13.42 -7.21
N ALA A 142 17.67 12.36 -6.46
CA ALA A 142 18.88 11.60 -6.71
C ALA A 142 18.90 10.94 -8.10
N LEU A 143 17.76 10.42 -8.56
CA LEU A 143 17.62 9.84 -9.90
C LEU A 143 17.74 10.88 -11.02
N VAL A 144 17.15 12.06 -10.83
CA VAL A 144 17.29 13.18 -11.78
C VAL A 144 18.74 13.65 -11.83
N GLN A 145 19.40 13.81 -10.68
CA GLN A 145 20.82 14.17 -10.62
C GLN A 145 21.69 13.15 -11.36
N LYS A 146 21.46 11.84 -11.11
CA LYS A 146 22.15 10.75 -11.82
C LYS A 146 21.93 10.82 -13.33
N SER A 147 20.71 11.15 -13.76
CA SER A 147 20.35 11.31 -15.17
C SER A 147 21.10 12.47 -15.82
N ILE A 148 21.19 13.61 -15.14
CA ILE A 148 21.90 14.81 -15.59
C ILE A 148 23.40 14.51 -15.73
N THR A 149 24.04 13.93 -14.70
CA THR A 149 25.47 13.58 -14.75
C THR A 149 25.76 12.61 -15.89
N SER A 150 24.90 11.61 -16.07
CA SER A 150 25.03 10.63 -17.16
C SER A 150 24.87 11.28 -18.54
N PHE A 151 23.97 12.26 -18.67
CA PHE A 151 23.80 13.03 -19.91
C PHE A 151 25.01 13.94 -20.20
N GLN A 152 25.55 14.62 -19.19
CA GLN A 152 26.75 15.44 -19.31
C GLN A 152 27.97 14.63 -19.77
N ASN A 153 28.15 13.42 -19.24
CA ASN A 153 29.22 12.52 -19.68
C ASN A 153 29.04 12.07 -21.13
N SER A 154 27.79 11.87 -21.58
CA SER A 154 27.48 11.52 -22.97
C SER A 154 27.68 12.68 -23.96
N LEU A 155 27.56 13.92 -23.51
CA LEU A 155 27.75 15.13 -24.34
C LEU A 155 29.22 15.41 -24.68
N GLN A 156 30.18 14.80 -23.97
CA GLN A 156 31.60 14.87 -24.31
C GLN A 156 31.94 14.14 -25.62
N GLN A 157 31.00 13.35 -26.16
CA GLN A 157 31.07 12.78 -27.51
C GLN A 157 30.35 13.71 -28.50
N THR A 158 31.16 14.35 -29.33
CA THR A 158 30.87 15.23 -30.48
C THR A 158 29.42 15.19 -31.01
N SER A 159 28.59 16.18 -30.65
CA SER A 159 27.25 16.33 -31.25
C SER A 159 26.97 17.77 -31.72
N LYS A 160 26.70 17.93 -33.02
CA LYS A 160 26.17 19.15 -33.68
C LYS A 160 24.67 19.36 -33.41
N GLU A 161 24.20 19.02 -32.21
CA GLU A 161 22.77 19.07 -31.86
C GLU A 161 22.35 20.46 -31.37
N SER A 162 21.15 20.88 -31.78
CA SER A 162 20.52 22.12 -31.35
C SER A 162 20.28 22.12 -29.83
N ALA A 163 20.22 23.30 -29.21
CA ALA A 163 19.92 23.42 -27.79
C ALA A 163 18.55 22.79 -27.45
N ILE A 164 17.58 22.90 -28.36
CA ILE A 164 16.23 22.33 -28.20
C ILE A 164 16.29 20.80 -28.19
N GLU A 165 17.02 20.18 -29.12
CA GLU A 165 17.21 18.72 -29.15
C GLU A 165 17.83 18.20 -27.85
N LYS A 166 18.85 18.91 -27.36
CA LYS A 166 19.55 18.56 -26.13
C LYS A 166 18.62 18.63 -24.92
N SER A 167 17.81 19.68 -24.83
CA SER A 167 16.80 19.80 -23.77
C SER A 167 15.76 18.69 -23.84
N ARG A 168 15.24 18.35 -25.03
CA ARG A 168 14.28 17.24 -25.19
C ARG A 168 14.87 15.91 -24.75
N LYS A 169 16.11 15.60 -25.16
CA LYS A 169 16.80 14.37 -24.75
C LYS A 169 17.06 14.31 -23.25
N LEU A 170 17.41 15.43 -22.62
CA LEU A 170 17.60 15.49 -21.17
C LEU A 170 16.29 15.18 -20.44
N VAL A 171 15.18 15.84 -20.81
CA VAL A 171 13.86 15.58 -20.20
C VAL A 171 13.46 14.12 -20.40
N LEU A 172 13.60 13.59 -21.62
CA LEU A 172 13.27 12.20 -21.92
C LEU A 172 14.11 11.22 -21.08
N ARG A 173 15.40 11.49 -20.90
CA ARG A 173 16.29 10.65 -20.09
C ARG A 173 15.92 10.70 -18.60
N CYS A 174 15.61 11.88 -18.06
CA CYS A 174 15.11 12.00 -16.70
C CYS A 174 13.79 11.23 -16.52
N TYR A 175 12.84 11.40 -17.44
CA TYR A 175 11.56 10.68 -17.42
C TYR A 175 11.75 9.16 -17.47
N ASN A 176 12.53 8.66 -18.43
CA ASN A 176 12.78 7.22 -18.57
C ASN A 176 13.49 6.64 -17.35
N THR A 177 14.42 7.39 -16.74
CA THR A 177 15.10 6.95 -15.51
C THR A 177 14.11 6.85 -14.36
N LEU A 178 13.26 7.86 -14.17
CA LEU A 178 12.21 7.84 -13.15
C LEU A 178 11.22 6.69 -13.38
N ALA A 179 10.73 6.52 -14.60
CA ALA A 179 9.80 5.44 -14.95
C ALA A 179 10.42 4.05 -14.74
N SER A 180 11.70 3.87 -15.07
CA SER A 180 12.40 2.58 -14.90
C SER A 180 12.65 2.20 -13.44
N GLN A 181 12.67 3.18 -12.54
CA GLN A 181 12.91 2.99 -11.11
C GLN A 181 11.63 3.11 -10.29
N GLN A 182 10.48 3.18 -10.97
CA GLN A 182 9.20 3.21 -10.28
C GLN A 182 8.94 1.84 -9.65
N GLU A 183 8.81 1.83 -8.32
CA GLU A 183 8.42 0.62 -7.59
C GLU A 183 6.93 0.34 -7.81
N LEU A 184 6.63 -0.92 -8.10
CA LEU A 184 5.26 -1.44 -8.18
C LEU A 184 4.97 -2.27 -6.93
N SER A 185 3.74 -2.17 -6.42
CA SER A 185 3.36 -3.02 -5.29
C SER A 185 3.29 -4.49 -5.72
N GLY A 186 3.69 -5.41 -4.82
CA GLY A 186 3.62 -6.85 -5.11
C GLY A 186 2.20 -7.32 -5.47
N VAL A 187 1.17 -6.67 -4.92
CA VAL A 187 -0.24 -6.96 -5.25
C VAL A 187 -0.58 -6.56 -6.69
N GLN A 188 -0.11 -5.39 -7.16
CA GLN A 188 -0.29 -4.98 -8.55
C GLN A 188 0.42 -5.95 -9.50
N VAL A 189 1.67 -6.33 -9.19
CA VAL A 189 2.43 -7.30 -9.99
C VAL A 189 1.71 -8.65 -10.04
N ALA A 190 1.24 -9.15 -8.90
CA ALA A 190 0.49 -10.40 -8.84
C ALA A 190 -0.82 -10.32 -9.65
N SER A 191 -1.60 -9.24 -9.50
CA SER A 191 -2.83 -9.01 -10.27
C SER A 191 -2.57 -9.05 -11.77
N TYR A 192 -1.52 -8.36 -12.22
CA TYR A 192 -1.13 -8.33 -13.63
C TYR A 192 -0.69 -9.73 -14.13
N LEU A 193 0.14 -10.45 -13.37
CA LEU A 193 0.57 -11.81 -13.72
C LEU A 193 -0.59 -12.81 -13.75
N MET A 194 -1.60 -12.62 -12.91
CA MET A 194 -2.80 -13.45 -12.88
C MET A 194 -3.84 -13.03 -13.93
N ASN A 195 -3.53 -12.01 -14.74
CA ASN A 195 -4.44 -11.44 -15.74
C ASN A 195 -5.79 -11.05 -15.12
N TRP A 196 -5.75 -10.48 -13.91
CA TRP A 196 -6.92 -9.91 -13.25
C TRP A 196 -7.12 -8.46 -13.70
N ASP A 197 -8.38 -8.09 -13.90
CA ASP A 197 -8.73 -6.71 -14.23
C ASP A 197 -8.36 -5.76 -13.08
N ASP A 198 -7.85 -4.60 -13.44
CA ASP A 198 -7.41 -3.54 -12.54
C ASP A 198 -8.50 -2.48 -12.28
N HIS A 199 -9.70 -2.68 -12.84
CA HIS A 199 -10.81 -1.76 -12.74
C HIS A 199 -12.13 -2.50 -12.50
N TYR A 200 -13.01 -1.88 -11.71
CA TYR A 200 -14.39 -2.31 -11.57
C TYR A 200 -15.26 -1.34 -12.36
N THR A 201 -15.91 -1.83 -13.42
CA THR A 201 -16.87 -1.02 -14.17
C THR A 201 -18.23 -1.71 -14.22
N THR A 202 -19.28 -0.93 -13.94
CA THR A 202 -20.66 -1.34 -14.17
C THR A 202 -21.10 -1.13 -15.63
N HIS A 203 -20.30 -0.40 -16.42
CA HIS A 203 -20.63 0.02 -17.79
C HIS A 203 -19.57 -0.43 -18.78
N LYS A 204 -19.98 -0.65 -20.04
CA LYS A 204 -19.05 -0.87 -21.14
C LYS A 204 -18.63 0.47 -21.71
N PHE A 205 -17.34 0.78 -21.59
CA PHE A 205 -16.76 1.96 -22.22
C PHE A 205 -16.22 1.59 -23.61
N GLN A 206 -16.34 2.52 -24.56
CA GLN A 206 -15.73 2.38 -25.88
C GLN A 206 -14.44 3.21 -25.92
N GLY A 207 -13.36 2.63 -26.46
CA GLY A 207 -12.10 3.35 -26.63
C GLY A 207 -12.29 4.58 -27.51
N LEU A 208 -11.99 5.75 -26.96
CA LEU A 208 -11.96 7.01 -27.71
C LEU A 208 -10.53 7.25 -28.20
N PHE A 209 -10.33 7.28 -29.52
CA PHE A 209 -9.03 7.60 -30.11
C PHE A 209 -8.76 9.11 -30.02
N LEU A 210 -8.30 9.54 -28.84
CA LEU A 210 -8.21 10.95 -28.46
C LEU A 210 -7.45 11.81 -29.47
N ILE A 211 -6.27 11.34 -29.92
CA ILE A 211 -5.42 12.09 -30.86
C ILE A 211 -6.10 12.27 -32.22
N GLN A 212 -6.77 11.23 -32.73
CA GLN A 212 -7.47 11.32 -34.01
C GLN A 212 -8.70 12.22 -33.90
N THR A 213 -9.42 12.13 -32.79
CA THR A 213 -10.58 12.96 -32.49
C THR A 213 -10.17 14.43 -32.37
N GLU A 214 -9.09 14.73 -31.65
CA GLU A 214 -8.56 16.09 -31.52
C GLU A 214 -8.14 16.67 -32.87
N ARG A 215 -7.42 15.90 -33.69
CA ARG A 215 -7.02 16.33 -35.04
C ARG A 215 -8.21 16.64 -35.93
N PHE A 216 -9.25 15.79 -35.89
CA PHE A 216 -10.49 16.01 -36.62
C PHE A 216 -11.17 17.31 -36.17
N LEU A 217 -11.33 17.50 -34.85
CA LEU A 217 -11.94 18.71 -34.30
C LEU A 217 -11.14 19.98 -34.63
N GLN A 218 -9.81 19.91 -34.62
CA GLN A 218 -8.95 21.02 -35.03
C GLN A 218 -9.08 21.34 -36.52
N ALA A 219 -9.22 20.34 -37.38
CA ALA A 219 -9.46 20.55 -38.81
C ALA A 219 -10.79 21.26 -39.04
N GLU A 220 -11.89 20.77 -38.43
CA GLU A 220 -13.21 21.40 -38.48
C GLU A 220 -13.20 22.85 -37.97
N LEU A 221 -12.54 23.10 -36.83
CA LEU A 221 -12.40 24.45 -36.27
C LEU A 221 -11.66 25.41 -37.22
N ASN A 222 -10.64 24.92 -37.92
CA ASN A 222 -9.89 25.72 -38.88
C ASN A 222 -10.71 26.00 -40.15
N GLU A 223 -11.53 25.06 -40.61
CA GLU A 223 -12.48 25.28 -41.70
C GLU A 223 -13.55 26.33 -41.35
N ILE A 224 -14.09 26.29 -40.14
CA ILE A 224 -15.06 27.29 -39.68
C ILE A 224 -14.42 28.68 -39.62
N ARG A 225 -13.19 28.78 -39.10
CA ARG A 225 -12.44 30.04 -39.00
C ARG A 225 -12.05 30.64 -40.35
N THR A 226 -11.89 29.82 -41.38
CA THR A 226 -11.55 30.28 -42.74
C THR A 226 -12.78 30.67 -43.56
N LYS A 227 -13.98 30.31 -43.11
CA LYS A 227 -15.26 30.70 -43.73
C LYS A 227 -15.89 31.97 -43.13
N GLN A 228 -15.30 32.54 -42.07
CA GLN A 228 -15.62 33.88 -41.53
C GLN A 228 -14.69 34.93 -42.14
#